data_AF-R7V8Q4-F1
#
_entry.id   AF-R7V8Q4-F1
#
_cell.length_a   1.000
_cell.length_b   1.000
_cell.length_c   1.000
_cell.angle_alpha   90.00
_cell.angle_beta   90.00
_cell.angle_gamma   90.00
#
_symmetry.space_group_name_H-M   'P 1'
#
loop_
_entity.id
_entity.type
_entity.pdbx_description
1 polymer ?
#
loop_
_entity_poly.entity_id
_entity_poly.type
_entity_poly.pdbx_seq_one_letter_code
_entity_poly.pdbx_strand_id
1 'polypeptide(L)'
;MGAIYDKVHGVNDSEVIHTKRITFSQFVDYLIDPGDLPWDEHWSTYDDLCDPCGIQYDYILKMETLQPDIDDIRARTGIVRKLGHNNQAAKVKWRRSATINDLWSLPAEKRQGLFNVYKTDFEMFGYSADRPESQQCNTPPSGCC
;
A
#
# COMPACT_ATOMS: atom_id res chain seq x y z
N MET A 1 -5.51 -9.48 -11.04
CA MET A 1 -4.22 -9.95 -11.65
C MET A 1 -4.32 -10.49 -13.07
N GLY A 2 -5.28 -11.34 -13.43
CA GLY A 2 -5.37 -11.92 -14.80
C GLY A 2 -5.51 -10.87 -15.91
N ALA A 3 -6.41 -9.89 -15.74
CA ALA A 3 -6.65 -8.85 -16.74
C ALA A 3 -5.43 -7.94 -17.05
N ILE A 4 -4.58 -7.67 -16.05
CA ILE A 4 -3.35 -6.88 -16.24
C ILE A 4 -2.35 -7.68 -17.11
N TYR A 5 -2.24 -8.98 -16.88
CA TYR A 5 -1.35 -9.85 -17.65
C TYR A 5 -1.73 -9.87 -19.13
N ASP A 6 -3.01 -10.04 -19.43
CA ASP A 6 -3.51 -10.17 -20.80
C ASP A 6 -3.24 -8.90 -21.63
N LYS A 7 -3.37 -7.71 -21.02
CA LYS A 7 -3.02 -6.43 -21.67
C LYS A 7 -1.53 -6.28 -21.93
N VAL A 8 -0.69 -6.70 -20.98
CA VAL A 8 0.77 -6.53 -21.06
C VAL A 8 1.41 -7.48 -22.08
N HIS A 9 0.84 -8.68 -22.28
CA HIS A 9 1.47 -9.72 -23.09
C HIS A 9 0.78 -10.02 -24.42
N GLY A 10 -0.45 -9.53 -24.65
CA GLY A 10 -1.21 -9.81 -25.87
C GLY A 10 -1.70 -11.25 -25.93
N VAL A 11 -2.97 -11.44 -26.31
CA VAL A 11 -3.56 -12.78 -26.42
C VAL A 11 -2.97 -13.51 -27.63
N ASN A 12 -2.26 -14.60 -27.40
CA ASN A 12 -2.07 -15.66 -28.39
C ASN A 12 -2.31 -17.00 -27.68
N ASP A 13 -3.50 -17.55 -27.94
CA ASP A 13 -3.98 -18.79 -27.37
C ASP A 13 -3.14 -19.99 -27.85
N SER A 14 -3.04 -20.99 -26.97
CA SER A 14 -2.58 -22.36 -27.21
C SER A 14 -1.08 -22.66 -27.29
N GLU A 15 -0.29 -22.21 -26.31
CA GLU A 15 0.77 -23.02 -25.66
C GLU A 15 1.43 -22.16 -24.58
N VAL A 16 1.85 -22.76 -23.47
CA VAL A 16 2.48 -22.13 -22.28
C VAL A 16 1.50 -21.65 -21.18
N ILE A 17 0.78 -22.60 -20.57
CA ILE A 17 0.44 -22.50 -19.14
C ILE A 17 1.72 -22.78 -18.33
N HIS A 18 2.64 -21.80 -18.33
CA HIS A 18 3.76 -21.75 -17.39
C HIS A 18 4.06 -20.29 -17.01
N THR A 19 3.24 -19.78 -16.10
CA THR A 19 3.55 -18.70 -15.14
C THR A 19 4.58 -17.66 -15.58
N LYS A 20 4.23 -16.78 -16.52
CA LYS A 20 5.00 -15.54 -16.70
C LYS A 20 4.43 -14.51 -15.72
N ARG A 21 5.18 -14.20 -14.66
CA ARG A 21 4.76 -13.28 -13.59
C ARG A 21 4.88 -11.84 -14.09
N ILE A 22 3.87 -11.01 -13.81
CA ILE A 22 3.97 -9.56 -14.02
C ILE A 22 5.10 -8.98 -13.17
N THR A 23 5.87 -8.05 -13.73
CA THR A 23 6.91 -7.34 -12.96
C THR A 23 6.30 -6.20 -12.13
N PHE A 24 6.98 -5.78 -11.07
CA PHE A 24 6.54 -4.63 -10.27
C PHE A 24 6.44 -3.34 -11.11
N SER A 25 7.37 -3.13 -12.05
CA SER A 25 7.36 -1.97 -12.94
C SER A 25 6.11 -1.93 -13.85
N GLN A 26 5.72 -3.08 -14.41
CA GLN A 26 4.49 -3.19 -15.22
C GLN A 26 3.22 -3.02 -14.38
N PHE A 27 3.25 -3.49 -13.14
CA PHE A 27 2.16 -3.25 -12.20
C PHE A 27 2.01 -1.75 -11.87
N VAL A 28 3.12 -1.03 -11.68
CA VAL A 28 3.07 0.43 -11.48
C VAL A 28 2.56 1.16 -12.72
N ASP A 29 2.91 0.73 -13.93
CA ASP A 29 2.34 1.32 -15.16
C ASP A 29 0.81 1.21 -15.18
N TYR A 30 0.27 0.06 -14.78
CA TYR A 30 -1.18 -0.12 -14.68
C TYR A 30 -1.83 0.79 -13.63
N LEU A 31 -1.18 1.03 -12.50
CA LEU A 31 -1.73 1.94 -11.48
C LEU A 31 -1.75 3.41 -11.95
N ILE A 32 -0.76 3.81 -12.75
CA ILE A 32 -0.67 5.16 -13.30
C ILE A 32 -1.66 5.36 -14.45
N ASP A 33 -1.79 4.37 -15.33
CA ASP A 33 -2.69 4.39 -16.48
C ASP A 33 -3.33 3.00 -16.71
N PRO A 34 -4.50 2.74 -16.10
CA PRO A 34 -5.20 1.48 -16.29
C PRO A 34 -5.78 1.34 -17.71
N GLY A 35 -5.93 2.44 -18.47
CA GLY A 35 -6.71 2.47 -19.71
C GLY A 35 -8.10 1.84 -19.52
N ASP A 36 -8.47 0.89 -20.38
CA ASP A 36 -9.76 0.18 -20.32
C ASP A 36 -9.79 -1.01 -19.35
N LEU A 37 -8.72 -1.24 -18.57
CA LEU A 37 -8.73 -2.35 -17.61
C LEU A 37 -9.62 -2.03 -16.42
N PRO A 38 -10.30 -3.05 -15.86
CA PRO A 38 -11.07 -2.85 -14.63
C PRO A 38 -10.15 -2.33 -13.53
N TRP A 39 -10.60 -1.30 -12.83
CA TRP A 39 -9.95 -0.81 -11.63
C TRP A 39 -10.27 -1.75 -10.47
N ASP A 40 -9.24 -2.18 -9.76
CA ASP A 40 -9.36 -3.14 -8.67
C ASP A 40 -9.36 -2.38 -7.34
N GLU A 41 -10.38 -2.64 -6.53
CA GLU A 41 -10.58 -2.00 -5.21
C GLU A 41 -9.35 -2.16 -4.30
N HIS A 42 -8.55 -3.21 -4.46
CA HIS A 42 -7.35 -3.44 -3.66
C HIS A 42 -6.26 -2.36 -3.83
N TRP A 43 -6.30 -1.60 -4.92
CA TRP A 43 -5.32 -0.53 -5.22
C TRP A 43 -5.97 0.86 -5.27
N SER A 44 -7.25 0.96 -4.91
CA SER A 44 -7.94 2.25 -4.82
C SER A 44 -7.39 3.09 -3.67
N THR A 45 -7.54 4.41 -3.78
CA THR A 45 -7.16 5.34 -2.71
C THR A 45 -8.13 5.21 -1.52
N TYR A 46 -7.65 5.54 -0.33
CA TYR A 46 -8.52 5.61 0.84
C TYR A 46 -9.57 6.72 0.72
N ASP A 47 -9.21 7.84 0.08
CA ASP A 47 -10.15 8.90 -0.25
C ASP A 47 -11.38 8.40 -1.01
N ASP A 48 -11.18 7.49 -1.98
CA ASP A 48 -12.26 6.90 -2.78
C ASP A 48 -13.03 5.81 -2.03
N LEU A 49 -12.32 4.92 -1.33
CA LEU A 49 -12.95 3.76 -0.68
C LEU A 49 -13.68 4.07 0.63
N CYS A 50 -13.19 5.05 1.39
CA CYS A 50 -13.60 5.23 2.78
C CYS A 50 -14.48 6.46 3.02
N ASP A 51 -14.69 7.33 2.03
CA ASP A 51 -15.42 8.59 2.20
C ASP A 51 -15.01 9.34 3.49
N PRO A 52 -13.73 9.70 3.62
CA PRO A 52 -13.19 10.28 4.85
C PRO A 52 -13.82 11.65 5.20
N CYS A 53 -14.48 12.30 4.23
CA CYS A 53 -15.20 13.54 4.44
C CYS A 53 -16.64 13.33 4.93
N GLY A 54 -17.29 12.24 4.51
CA GLY A 54 -18.68 11.93 4.86
C GLY A 54 -18.86 11.14 6.16
N ILE A 55 -17.82 10.45 6.64
CA ILE A 55 -17.87 9.62 7.85
C ILE A 55 -17.08 10.27 9.00
N GLN A 56 -17.71 10.37 10.17
CA GLN A 56 -17.07 10.84 11.40
C GLN A 56 -16.36 9.68 12.10
N TYR A 57 -15.05 9.54 11.86
CA TYR A 57 -14.24 8.52 12.52
C TYR A 57 -13.86 8.95 13.94
N ASP A 58 -14.13 8.09 14.93
CA ASP A 58 -13.62 8.29 16.29
C ASP A 58 -12.11 8.04 16.38
N TYR A 59 -11.59 7.11 15.56
CA TYR A 59 -10.20 6.69 15.55
C TYR A 59 -9.72 6.34 14.14
N ILE A 60 -8.52 6.80 13.78
CA ILE A 60 -7.77 6.39 12.59
C ILE A 60 -6.42 5.85 13.06
N LEU A 61 -6.06 4.64 12.60
CA LEU A 61 -4.93 3.86 13.08
C LEU A 61 -3.84 3.80 12.01
N LYS A 62 -2.56 3.86 12.40
CA LYS A 62 -1.44 3.71 11.48
C LYS A 62 -0.77 2.34 11.63
N MET A 63 -0.30 1.75 10.53
CA MET A 63 0.28 0.40 10.56
C MET A 63 1.59 0.32 11.34
N GLU A 64 2.34 1.42 11.38
CA GLU A 64 3.57 1.62 12.14
C GLU A 64 3.35 1.67 13.66
N THR A 65 2.19 2.16 14.10
CA THR A 65 1.81 2.33 15.51
C THR A 65 0.62 1.45 15.91
N LEU A 66 0.25 0.48 15.06
CA LEU A 66 -1.00 -0.27 15.17
C LEU A 66 -1.23 -0.88 16.55
N GLN A 67 -0.20 -1.52 17.12
CA GLN A 67 -0.34 -2.18 18.42
C GLN A 67 -0.49 -1.18 19.58
N PRO A 68 0.40 -0.17 19.73
CA PRO A 68 0.19 0.93 20.66
C PRO A 68 -1.18 1.59 20.54
N ASP A 69 -1.64 1.89 19.31
CA ASP A 69 -2.90 2.59 19.11
C ASP A 69 -4.11 1.71 19.51
N ILE A 70 -4.06 0.40 19.20
CA ILE A 70 -5.08 -0.57 19.66
C ILE A 70 -5.15 -0.60 21.19
N ASP A 71 -4.02 -0.57 21.87
CA ASP A 71 -3.97 -0.66 23.33
C ASP A 71 -4.52 0.62 23.98
N ASP A 72 -4.24 1.80 23.41
CA ASP A 72 -4.83 3.08 23.85
C ASP A 72 -6.36 3.10 23.64
N ILE A 73 -6.85 2.65 22.48
CA ILE A 73 -8.30 2.54 22.22
C ILE A 73 -8.97 1.61 23.24
N ARG A 74 -8.37 0.44 23.53
CA ARG A 74 -8.91 -0.48 24.53
C ARG A 74 -8.99 0.16 25.91
N ALA A 75 -7.95 0.88 26.32
CA ALA A 75 -7.91 1.56 27.61
C ALA A 75 -9.00 2.64 27.72
N ARG A 76 -9.25 3.41 26.66
CA ARG A 76 -10.25 4.50 26.65
C ARG A 76 -11.68 4.00 26.57
N THR A 77 -11.92 2.95 25.80
CA THR A 77 -13.29 2.49 25.47
C THR A 77 -13.75 1.32 26.34
N GLY A 78 -12.84 0.64 27.04
CA GLY A 78 -13.13 -0.60 27.77
C GLY A 78 -13.44 -1.78 26.85
N ILE A 79 -13.19 -1.67 25.54
CA ILE A 79 -13.45 -2.73 24.57
C ILE A 79 -12.51 -3.92 24.85
N VAL A 80 -13.08 -5.05 25.29
CA VAL A 80 -12.34 -6.28 25.62
C VAL A 80 -12.21 -7.24 24.43
N ARG A 81 -12.98 -7.05 23.35
CA ARG A 81 -12.86 -7.89 22.15
C ARG A 81 -11.48 -7.71 21.51
N LYS A 82 -10.99 -8.76 20.83
CA LYS A 82 -9.76 -8.66 20.01
C LYS A 82 -9.97 -7.63 18.89
N LEU A 83 -9.53 -6.40 19.15
CA LEU A 83 -9.18 -5.43 18.11
C LEU A 83 -7.83 -5.83 17.56
N GLY A 84 -7.74 -6.09 16.27
CA GLY A 84 -6.51 -6.53 15.63
C GLY A 84 -6.74 -6.98 14.20
N HIS A 85 -5.76 -6.72 13.35
CA HIS A 85 -5.77 -7.21 11.98
C HIS A 85 -5.45 -8.71 11.99
N ASN A 86 -6.44 -9.55 11.67
CA ASN A 86 -6.24 -10.99 11.44
C ASN A 86 -5.50 -11.18 10.12
N ASN A 87 -4.19 -10.95 10.16
CA ASN A 87 -3.34 -11.06 9.00
C ASN A 87 -3.11 -12.55 8.66
N GLN A 88 -4.12 -13.24 8.13
CA GLN A 88 -3.96 -14.62 7.65
C GLN A 88 -2.89 -14.69 6.54
N ALA A 89 -2.63 -13.56 5.87
CA ALA A 89 -1.55 -13.37 4.91
C ALA A 89 -0.14 -13.31 5.53
N ALA A 90 0.02 -13.23 6.85
CA ALA A 90 1.33 -13.30 7.53
C ALA A 90 2.04 -14.65 7.37
N LYS A 91 1.38 -15.66 6.78
CA LYS A 91 2.05 -16.90 6.32
C LYS A 91 3.02 -16.63 5.16
N VAL A 92 2.83 -15.55 4.41
CA VAL A 92 3.77 -15.10 3.39
C VAL A 92 4.74 -14.13 4.07
N LYS A 93 6.02 -14.50 4.13
CA LYS A 93 7.10 -13.62 4.60
C LYS A 93 7.31 -12.49 3.60
N TRP A 94 6.45 -11.48 3.63
CA TRP A 94 6.66 -10.24 2.89
C TRP A 94 7.83 -9.50 3.54
N ARG A 95 8.98 -9.46 2.86
CA ARG A 95 10.09 -8.59 3.26
C ARG A 95 9.69 -7.16 2.89
N ARG A 96 9.27 -6.34 3.86
CA ARG A 96 9.04 -4.89 3.71
C ARG A 96 10.21 -4.19 2.99
N SER A 97 11.44 -4.67 3.20
CA SER A 97 12.64 -4.17 2.52
C SER A 97 12.68 -4.45 1.01
N ALA A 98 12.02 -5.50 0.53
CA ALA A 98 11.95 -5.80 -0.91
C ALA A 98 11.09 -4.75 -1.63
N THR A 99 9.89 -4.43 -1.13
CA THR A 99 8.97 -3.47 -1.77
C THR A 99 9.54 -2.05 -1.84
N ILE A 100 10.22 -1.59 -0.78
CA ILE A 100 10.86 -0.26 -0.80
C ILE A 100 11.98 -0.23 -1.84
N ASN A 101 12.85 -1.25 -1.85
CA ASN A 101 13.93 -1.30 -2.84
C ASN A 101 13.39 -1.40 -4.27
N ASP A 102 12.34 -2.17 -4.50
CA ASP A 102 11.70 -2.30 -5.81
C ASP A 102 11.10 -0.95 -6.26
N LEU A 103 10.42 -0.22 -5.38
CA LEU A 103 9.90 1.13 -5.65
C LEU A 103 11.01 2.11 -6.01
N TRP A 104 12.10 2.13 -5.24
CA TRP A 104 13.23 3.02 -5.49
C TRP A 104 14.11 2.59 -6.65
N SER A 105 13.95 1.35 -7.16
CA SER A 105 14.59 0.90 -8.40
C SER A 105 13.89 1.41 -9.67
N LEU A 106 12.65 1.89 -9.57
CA LEU A 106 11.90 2.42 -10.71
C LEU A 106 12.46 3.76 -11.21
N PRO A 107 12.21 4.15 -12.47
CA PRO A 107 12.47 5.50 -12.94
C PRO A 107 11.72 6.55 -12.10
N ALA A 108 12.31 7.74 -11.95
CA ALA A 108 11.71 8.84 -11.18
C ALA A 108 10.32 9.22 -11.70
N GLU A 109 10.12 9.19 -13.01
CA GLU A 109 8.83 9.44 -13.66
C GLU A 109 7.74 8.48 -13.17
N LYS A 110 8.02 7.17 -13.11
CA LYS A 110 7.06 6.18 -12.60
C LYS A 110 6.77 6.37 -11.12
N ARG A 111 7.79 6.71 -10.31
CA ARG A 111 7.58 7.03 -8.89
C ARG A 111 6.70 8.26 -8.72
N GLN A 112 6.92 9.30 -9.53
CA GLN A 112 6.12 10.52 -9.48
C GLN A 112 4.69 10.27 -9.94
N GLY A 113 4.50 9.51 -11.02
CA GLY A 113 3.17 9.11 -11.49
C GLY A 113 2.42 8.34 -10.42
N LEU A 114 3.07 7.35 -9.79
CA LEU A 114 2.48 6.58 -8.70
C LEU A 114 2.14 7.46 -7.49
N PHE A 115 3.02 8.39 -7.11
CA PHE A 115 2.73 9.34 -6.04
C PHE A 115 1.52 10.21 -6.37
N ASN A 116 1.39 10.67 -7.62
CA ASN A 116 0.25 11.50 -8.03
C ASN A 116 -1.09 10.74 -7.90
N VAL A 117 -1.10 9.42 -8.15
CA VAL A 117 -2.29 8.57 -7.93
C VAL A 117 -2.73 8.58 -6.45
N TYR A 118 -1.78 8.48 -5.52
CA TYR A 118 -2.07 8.40 -4.07
C TYR A 118 -1.90 9.73 -3.33
N LYS A 119 -1.76 10.86 -4.03
CA LYS A 119 -1.36 12.14 -3.43
C LYS A 119 -2.30 12.58 -2.31
N THR A 120 -3.61 12.50 -2.54
CA THR A 120 -4.63 12.90 -1.55
C THR A 120 -4.49 12.10 -0.26
N ASP A 121 -4.26 10.79 -0.35
CA ASP A 121 -4.08 9.94 0.83
C ASP A 121 -2.80 10.31 1.60
N PHE A 122 -1.70 10.60 0.88
CA PHE A 122 -0.46 11.04 1.51
C PHE A 122 -0.66 12.33 2.30
N GLU A 123 -1.34 13.31 1.71
CA GLU A 123 -1.66 14.58 2.36
C GLU A 123 -2.59 14.39 3.56
N MET A 124 -3.63 13.56 3.42
CA MET A 124 -4.62 13.28 4.46
C MET A 124 -4.01 12.62 5.70
N PHE A 125 -3.06 11.70 5.53
CA PHE A 125 -2.45 10.96 6.64
C PHE A 125 -1.07 11.50 7.07
N GLY A 126 -0.58 12.56 6.43
CA GLY A 126 0.69 13.22 6.75
C GLY A 126 1.92 12.40 6.37
N TYR A 127 1.89 11.68 5.24
CA TYR A 127 3.04 10.95 4.71
C TYR A 127 3.82 11.78 3.68
N SER A 128 5.15 11.57 3.63
CA SER A 128 6.02 12.15 2.57
C SER A 128 6.25 11.15 1.43
N ALA A 129 6.39 11.67 0.21
CA ALA A 129 6.79 10.93 -0.99
C ALA A 129 8.28 10.54 -1.00
N ASP A 130 9.06 11.10 -0.08
CA ASP A 130 10.50 10.88 -0.02
C ASP A 130 10.84 9.43 0.29
N ARG A 131 12.06 9.03 -0.07
CA ARG A 131 12.56 7.72 0.34
C ARG A 131 12.55 7.70 1.85
N PRO A 132 11.91 6.71 2.48
CA PRO A 132 12.20 6.42 3.87
C PRO A 132 13.67 6.00 3.84
N GLU A 133 14.59 6.93 4.13
CA GLU A 133 15.93 6.58 4.57
C GLU A 133 15.72 5.46 5.58
N SER A 134 16.43 4.34 5.39
CA SER A 134 16.29 3.19 6.28
C SER A 134 16.32 3.73 7.70
N GLN A 135 15.16 3.80 8.35
CA GLN A 135 15.03 4.37 9.67
C GLN A 135 15.89 3.48 10.55
N GLN A 136 17.13 3.89 10.78
CA GLN A 136 17.92 3.38 11.86
C GLN A 136 17.29 4.02 13.09
N CYS A 137 16.25 3.36 13.61
CA CYS A 137 15.65 3.62 14.91
C CYS A 137 16.61 3.22 16.03
N ASN A 138 17.85 3.70 15.96
CA ASN A 138 18.91 3.34 16.88
C ASN A 138 19.54 4.62 17.45
N THR A 139 18.74 5.43 18.14
CA THR A 139 19.13 6.14 19.37
C THR A 139 17.94 6.93 19.97
N PRO A 140 17.56 6.69 21.24
CA PRO A 140 16.86 7.68 22.06
C PRO A 140 17.82 8.83 22.46
N PRO A 141 17.35 10.08 22.72
CA PRO A 141 15.98 10.45 23.10
C PRO A 141 15.25 11.39 22.14
N SER A 142 15.78 11.67 20.94
CA SER A 142 15.10 12.49 19.94
C SER A 142 14.60 11.59 18.83
N GLY A 143 13.34 11.20 18.94
CA GLY A 143 12.63 10.41 17.92
C GLY A 143 12.71 11.05 16.54
N CYS A 144 12.61 10.20 15.52
CA CYS A 144 12.41 10.63 14.15
C CYS A 144 11.25 11.64 14.11
N CYS A 145 11.52 12.81 13.54
CA CYS A 145 10.47 13.75 13.14
C CYS A 145 9.53 13.10 12.12
#